data_AF-A0A0F9LHH5-F1
#
_entry.id   AF-A0A0F9LHH5-F1
#
_cell.length_a   1.000
_cell.length_b   1.000
_cell.length_c   1.000
_cell.angle_alpha   90.00
_cell.angle_beta   90.00
_cell.angle_gamma   90.00
#
_symmetry.space_group_name_H-M   'P 1'
#
loop_
_entity.id
_entity.type
_entity.pdbx_description
1 polymer ?
#
loop_
_entity_poly.entity_id
_entity_poly.type
_entity_poly.pdbx_seq_one_letter_code
_entity_poly.pdbx_strand_id
1 'polypeptide(L)'
;MTTKDQGGPVDDRKYTYDANYDFTGVPEIKRINRETAERCLYFLAQSAEPHAAWAARRRFLDKYIGIVLSMEESKCSAGSAVEKTRKAKKSIPYLRVIRDIEEAVYHETLLIGLRTAAEKKFSGWQTLNANLRTGVNL
;
A
#
# COMPACT_ATOMS: atom_id res chain seq x y z
N MET A 1 11.53 55.63 26.68
CA MET A 1 12.27 55.50 25.42
C MET A 1 13.30 54.39 25.59
N THR A 2 13.42 53.49 24.59
CA THR A 2 14.60 52.65 24.22
C THR A 2 15.14 51.64 25.24
N THR A 3 15.54 50.39 24.98
CA THR A 3 15.49 49.37 23.89
C THR A 3 16.22 48.13 24.43
N LYS A 4 15.76 46.92 24.06
CA LYS A 4 16.49 45.65 23.75
C LYS A 4 17.52 45.00 24.71
N ASP A 5 17.31 43.67 24.85
CA ASP A 5 18.23 42.52 24.81
C ASP A 5 19.63 42.61 25.43
N GLN A 6 19.98 41.64 26.30
CA GLN A 6 20.76 40.43 25.93
C GLN A 6 21.14 39.59 27.17
N GLY A 7 21.04 38.26 27.04
CA GLY A 7 21.93 37.28 27.70
C GLY A 7 21.61 36.83 29.12
N GLY A 8 20.65 35.90 29.29
CA GLY A 8 20.55 35.05 30.49
C GLY A 8 21.42 33.78 30.33
N PRO A 9 22.01 33.24 31.41
CA PRO A 9 23.06 32.24 31.35
C PRO A 9 22.54 30.87 30.89
N VAL A 10 23.40 30.15 30.17
CA VAL A 10 23.23 28.73 29.82
C VAL A 10 23.20 27.94 31.13
N ASP A 11 22.04 27.39 31.45
CA ASP A 11 21.86 26.51 32.61
C ASP A 11 22.50 25.15 32.28
N ASP A 12 23.72 24.95 32.77
CA ASP A 12 24.50 23.70 32.74
C ASP A 12 23.82 22.59 33.57
N ARG A 13 22.60 22.22 33.19
CA ARG A 13 22.00 20.98 33.68
C ARG A 13 22.75 19.83 33.02
N LYS A 14 23.78 19.38 33.73
CA LYS A 14 24.33 18.02 33.59
C LYS A 14 23.15 17.07 33.49
N TYR A 15 22.89 16.57 32.29
CA TYR A 15 22.07 15.39 32.09
C TYR A 15 22.82 14.25 32.77
N THR A 16 22.50 13.98 34.03
CA THR A 16 22.86 12.72 34.65
C THR A 16 22.12 11.65 33.86
N TYR A 17 22.85 10.97 32.98
CA TYR A 17 22.39 9.72 32.40
C TYR A 17 22.13 8.78 33.57
N ASP A 18 20.87 8.48 33.82
CA ASP A 18 20.48 7.46 34.77
C ASP A 18 21.02 6.13 34.22
N ALA A 19 22.13 5.64 34.79
CA ALA A 19 22.87 4.47 34.32
C ALA A 19 22.11 3.14 34.53
N ASN A 20 20.85 3.21 34.92
CA ASN A 20 19.97 2.09 35.21
C ASN A 20 18.75 2.02 34.28
N TYR A 21 18.83 2.61 33.07
CA TYR A 21 17.79 2.38 32.07
C TYR A 21 17.89 0.93 31.59
N ASP A 22 17.13 0.06 32.25
CA ASP A 22 17.04 -1.35 31.97
C ASP A 22 16.49 -1.54 30.56
N PHE A 23 17.37 -1.92 29.63
CA PHE A 23 17.07 -2.18 28.21
C PHE A 23 16.25 -3.48 28.02
N THR A 24 15.76 -4.10 29.09
CA THR A 24 14.99 -5.36 29.09
C THR A 24 13.59 -5.22 28.47
N GLY A 25 13.13 -3.98 28.22
CA GLY A 25 11.85 -3.68 27.58
C GLY A 25 11.93 -3.39 26.08
N VAL A 26 13.12 -3.42 25.44
CA VAL A 26 13.18 -3.29 23.98
C VAL A 26 12.54 -4.55 23.40
N PRO A 27 11.42 -4.46 22.66
CA PRO A 27 10.88 -5.62 21.98
C PRO A 27 11.99 -6.19 21.14
N GLU A 28 12.43 -7.40 21.47
CA GLU A 28 13.43 -8.15 20.72
C GLU A 28 13.02 -7.99 19.25
N ILE A 29 13.80 -7.23 18.47
CA ILE A 29 13.55 -7.10 17.04
C ILE A 29 13.70 -8.53 16.56
N LYS A 30 12.56 -9.24 16.40
CA LYS A 30 12.55 -10.64 15.99
C LYS A 30 13.34 -10.68 14.72
N ARG A 31 14.60 -11.12 14.83
CA ARG A 31 15.54 -11.13 13.71
C ARG A 31 14.83 -11.93 12.65
N ILE A 32 14.49 -11.27 11.54
CA ILE A 32 13.92 -11.97 10.40
C ILE A 32 14.99 -12.99 10.01
N ASN A 33 14.69 -14.27 10.15
CA ASN A 33 15.65 -15.30 9.80
C ASN A 33 15.78 -15.38 8.27
N ARG A 34 16.89 -15.93 7.78
CA ARG A 34 17.16 -16.07 6.34
C ARG A 34 16.01 -16.79 5.61
N GLU A 35 15.44 -17.81 6.24
CA GLU A 35 14.31 -18.55 5.70
C GLU A 35 13.07 -17.67 5.46
N THR A 36 12.76 -16.76 6.39
CA THR A 36 11.65 -15.80 6.22
C THR A 36 11.94 -14.81 5.08
N ALA A 37 13.19 -14.37 4.94
CA ALA A 37 13.59 -13.51 3.83
C ALA A 37 13.48 -14.22 2.47
N GLU A 38 13.90 -15.48 2.38
CA GLU A 38 13.77 -16.32 1.18
C GLU A 38 12.29 -16.59 0.85
N ARG A 39 11.44 -16.87 1.85
CA ARG A 39 9.99 -16.98 1.66
C ARG A 39 9.37 -15.67 1.16
N CYS A 40 9.82 -14.51 1.63
CA CYS A 40 9.36 -13.21 1.14
C CYS A 40 9.76 -13.00 -0.33
N LEU A 41 11.01 -13.28 -0.70
CA LEU A 41 11.46 -13.22 -2.10
C LEU A 41 10.66 -14.16 -3.00
N TYR A 42 10.46 -15.40 -2.56
CA TYR A 42 9.69 -16.38 -3.30
C TYR A 42 8.25 -15.92 -3.50
N PHE A 43 7.60 -15.39 -2.46
CA PHE A 43 6.27 -14.80 -2.56
C PHE A 43 6.24 -13.62 -3.56
N LEU A 44 7.24 -12.73 -3.55
CA LEU A 44 7.31 -11.60 -4.47
C LEU A 44 7.43 -12.04 -5.93
N ALA A 45 8.19 -13.11 -6.20
CA ALA A 45 8.29 -13.71 -7.52
C ALA A 45 6.97 -14.36 -7.95
N GLN A 46 6.39 -15.22 -7.10
CA GLN A 46 5.16 -15.95 -7.39
C GLN A 46 3.93 -15.04 -7.54
N SER A 47 3.87 -13.95 -6.77
CA SER A 47 2.74 -13.01 -6.81
C SER A 47 2.84 -11.97 -7.93
N ALA A 48 3.95 -11.92 -8.68
CA ALA A 48 4.16 -10.90 -9.72
C ALA A 48 3.16 -11.06 -10.87
N GLU A 49 3.00 -12.27 -11.40
CA GLU A 49 2.06 -12.56 -12.49
C GLU A 49 0.59 -12.36 -12.07
N PRO A 50 0.12 -12.91 -10.93
CA PRO A 50 -1.24 -12.62 -10.44
C PRO A 50 -1.52 -11.12 -10.27
N HIS A 51 -0.57 -10.36 -9.73
CA HIS A 51 -0.72 -8.93 -9.56
C HIS A 51 -0.86 -8.21 -10.92
N ALA A 52 -0.02 -8.55 -11.89
CA ALA A 52 -0.12 -8.01 -13.24
C ALA A 52 -1.44 -8.38 -13.93
N ALA A 53 -1.92 -9.62 -13.75
CA ALA A 53 -3.17 -10.10 -14.31
C ALA A 53 -4.38 -9.31 -13.77
N TRP A 54 -4.46 -9.08 -12.46
CA TRP A 54 -5.54 -8.30 -11.86
C TRP A 54 -5.49 -6.82 -12.29
N ALA A 55 -4.30 -6.23 -12.36
CA ALA A 55 -4.12 -4.87 -12.86
C ALA A 55 -4.55 -4.73 -14.33
N ALA A 56 -4.19 -5.70 -15.19
CA ALA A 56 -4.60 -5.73 -16.58
C ALA A 56 -6.12 -5.92 -16.72
N ARG A 57 -6.71 -6.81 -15.93
CA ARG A 57 -8.16 -7.05 -15.90
C ARG A 57 -8.93 -5.80 -15.53
N ARG A 58 -8.51 -5.07 -14.50
CA ARG A 58 -9.12 -3.79 -14.10
C ARG A 58 -9.12 -2.80 -15.26
N ARG A 59 -7.94 -2.56 -15.89
CA ARG A 59 -7.80 -1.63 -17.02
C ARG A 59 -8.68 -2.02 -18.22
N PHE A 60 -8.87 -3.31 -18.45
CA PHE A 60 -9.78 -3.80 -19.47
C PHE A 60 -11.23 -3.48 -19.11
N LEU A 61 -11.67 -3.80 -17.89
CA LEU A 61 -13.03 -3.57 -17.42
C LEU A 61 -13.40 -2.07 -17.39
N ASP A 62 -12.46 -1.20 -17.02
CA ASP A 62 -12.62 0.26 -17.05
C ASP A 62 -12.91 0.80 -18.45
N LYS A 63 -12.41 0.14 -19.51
CA LYS A 63 -12.76 0.46 -20.89
C LYS A 63 -14.08 -0.21 -21.32
N TYR A 64 -14.26 -1.47 -20.91
CA TYR A 64 -15.40 -2.28 -21.29
C TYR A 64 -16.73 -1.74 -20.74
N ILE A 65 -16.72 -1.13 -19.55
CA ILE A 65 -17.93 -0.54 -18.96
C ILE A 65 -18.55 0.55 -19.84
N GLY A 66 -17.74 1.35 -20.55
CA GLY A 66 -18.23 2.34 -21.49
C GLY A 66 -18.94 1.71 -22.69
N ILE A 67 -18.37 0.62 -23.22
CA ILE A 67 -18.97 -0.15 -24.31
C ILE A 67 -20.31 -0.74 -23.87
N VAL A 68 -20.37 -1.36 -22.70
CA VAL A 68 -21.61 -1.93 -22.16
C VAL A 68 -22.65 -0.84 -21.93
N LEU A 69 -22.26 0.31 -21.39
CA LEU A 69 -23.17 1.45 -21.21
C LEU A 69 -23.79 1.87 -22.55
N SER A 70 -22.97 2.08 -23.59
CA SER A 70 -23.47 2.48 -24.92
C SER A 70 -24.37 1.40 -25.56
N MET A 71 -24.03 0.12 -25.39
CA MET A 71 -24.87 -0.98 -25.87
C MET A 71 -26.23 -1.00 -25.18
N GLU A 72 -26.28 -0.81 -23.86
CA GLU A 72 -27.53 -0.78 -23.11
C GLU A 72 -28.36 0.49 -23.38
N GLU A 73 -27.72 1.63 -23.62
CA GLU A 73 -28.39 2.87 -24.07
C GLU A 73 -29.06 2.69 -25.44
N SER A 74 -28.41 1.98 -26.36
CA SER A 74 -28.94 1.73 -27.72
C SER A 74 -30.23 0.89 -27.71
N LYS A 75 -30.42 0.05 -26.68
CA LYS A 75 -31.64 -0.75 -26.50
C LYS A 75 -32.83 0.06 -26.01
N CYS A 76 -32.61 1.30 -25.54
CA CYS A 76 -33.66 2.14 -25.00
C CYS A 76 -34.40 2.89 -26.13
N SER A 77 -35.62 2.44 -26.44
CA SER A 77 -36.40 2.87 -27.60
C SER A 77 -37.00 4.28 -27.54
N ALA A 78 -37.10 4.92 -26.36
CA ALA A 78 -37.64 6.29 -26.23
C ALA A 78 -37.21 7.00 -24.94
N GLY A 79 -37.15 8.33 -24.97
CA GLY A 79 -36.81 9.20 -23.83
C GLY A 79 -35.61 10.12 -24.08
N SER A 80 -35.41 11.10 -23.20
CA SER A 80 -34.23 11.97 -23.21
C SER A 80 -32.95 11.14 -23.01
N ALA A 81 -31.82 11.64 -23.50
CA ALA A 81 -30.52 10.97 -23.34
C ALA A 81 -30.23 10.62 -21.86
N VAL A 82 -30.57 11.53 -20.95
CA VAL A 82 -30.43 11.35 -19.49
C VAL A 82 -31.22 10.14 -18.98
N GLU A 83 -32.47 9.98 -19.44
CA GLU A 83 -33.33 8.88 -19.02
C GLU A 83 -32.82 7.53 -19.56
N LYS A 84 -32.25 7.52 -20.77
CA LYS A 84 -31.60 6.32 -21.36
C LYS A 84 -30.38 5.91 -20.56
N THR A 85 -29.48 6.84 -20.24
CA THR A 85 -28.31 6.58 -19.39
C THR A 85 -28.73 6.08 -18.00
N ARG A 86 -29.76 6.68 -17.40
CA ARG A 86 -30.29 6.24 -16.09
C ARG A 86 -30.80 4.81 -16.13
N LYS A 87 -31.50 4.41 -17.19
CA LYS A 87 -31.99 3.03 -17.38
C LYS A 87 -30.84 2.07 -17.67
N ALA A 88 -29.90 2.43 -18.55
CA ALA A 88 -28.73 1.62 -18.89
C ALA A 88 -27.84 1.33 -17.67
N LYS A 89 -27.61 2.31 -16.79
CA LYS A 89 -26.87 2.12 -15.53
C LYS A 89 -27.55 1.18 -14.52
N LYS A 90 -28.85 0.95 -14.67
CA LYS A 90 -29.63 0.00 -13.85
C LYS A 90 -29.73 -1.38 -14.50
N SER A 91 -29.21 -1.55 -15.71
CA SER A 91 -29.25 -2.83 -16.41
C SER A 91 -28.35 -3.86 -15.72
N ILE A 92 -28.79 -5.13 -15.74
CA ILE A 92 -28.01 -6.24 -15.19
C ILE A 92 -26.61 -6.34 -15.83
N PRO A 93 -26.45 -6.21 -17.16
CA PRO A 93 -25.12 -6.25 -17.78
C PRO A 93 -24.17 -5.17 -17.26
N TYR A 94 -24.65 -3.93 -17.11
CA TYR A 94 -23.84 -2.83 -16.58
C TYR A 94 -23.43 -3.08 -15.12
N LEU A 95 -24.39 -3.50 -14.28
CA LEU A 95 -24.11 -3.79 -12.87
C LEU A 95 -23.16 -4.98 -12.66
N ARG A 96 -23.19 -5.97 -13.55
CA ARG A 96 -22.21 -7.07 -13.54
C ARG A 96 -20.79 -6.57 -13.78
N VAL A 97 -20.59 -5.68 -14.76
CA VAL A 97 -19.26 -5.10 -15.03
C VAL A 97 -18.78 -4.28 -13.83
N ILE A 98 -19.65 -3.50 -13.18
CA ILE A 98 -19.30 -2.79 -11.94
C ILE A 98 -18.80 -3.76 -10.88
N ARG A 99 -19.53 -4.86 -10.63
CA ARG A 99 -19.11 -5.87 -9.65
C ARG A 99 -17.76 -6.48 -9.99
N ASP A 100 -17.52 -6.79 -11.27
CA ASP A 100 -16.25 -7.35 -11.72
C ASP A 100 -15.09 -6.35 -11.58
N ILE A 101 -15.36 -5.03 -11.73
CA ILE A 101 -14.38 -3.97 -11.44
C ILE A 101 -14.05 -3.95 -9.95
N GLU A 102 -15.07 -3.95 -9.09
CA GLU A 102 -14.90 -3.95 -7.63
C GLU A 102 -14.07 -5.16 -7.16
N GLU A 103 -14.35 -6.35 -7.71
CA GLU A 103 -13.58 -7.57 -7.46
C GLU A 103 -12.12 -7.42 -7.90
N ALA A 104 -11.88 -6.89 -9.11
CA ALA A 104 -10.52 -6.68 -9.61
C ALA A 104 -9.74 -5.68 -8.75
N VAL A 105 -10.38 -4.58 -8.32
CA VAL A 105 -9.78 -3.58 -7.43
C VAL A 105 -9.43 -4.19 -6.08
N TYR A 106 -10.33 -5.01 -5.51
CA TYR A 106 -10.08 -5.69 -4.24
C TYR A 106 -8.83 -6.58 -4.32
N HIS A 107 -8.75 -7.46 -5.33
CA HIS A 107 -7.64 -8.38 -5.48
C HIS A 107 -6.31 -7.68 -5.81
N GLU A 108 -6.33 -6.65 -6.65
CA GLU A 108 -5.17 -5.80 -6.91
C GLU A 108 -4.65 -5.16 -5.61
N THR A 109 -5.55 -4.53 -4.84
CA THR A 109 -5.20 -3.85 -3.58
C THR A 109 -4.65 -4.82 -2.54
N LEU A 110 -5.27 -5.99 -2.41
CA LEU A 110 -4.82 -7.05 -1.50
C LEU A 110 -3.40 -7.50 -1.85
N LEU A 111 -3.13 -7.79 -3.13
CA LEU A 111 -1.80 -8.22 -3.57
C LEU A 111 -0.76 -7.12 -3.39
N ILE A 112 -1.08 -5.85 -3.68
CA ILE A 112 -0.18 -4.72 -3.42
C ILE A 112 0.18 -4.64 -1.94
N GLY A 113 -0.80 -4.75 -1.04
CA GLY A 113 -0.57 -4.71 0.40
C GLY A 113 0.35 -5.84 0.89
N LEU A 114 0.09 -7.07 0.45
CA LEU A 114 0.91 -8.23 0.79
C LEU A 114 2.34 -8.13 0.24
N ARG A 115 2.49 -7.67 -1.00
CA ARG A 115 3.79 -7.45 -1.64
C ARG A 115 4.59 -6.38 -0.92
N THR A 116 3.96 -5.24 -0.60
CA THR A 116 4.59 -4.16 0.17
C THR A 116 5.08 -4.65 1.54
N ALA A 117 4.28 -5.48 2.22
CA ALA A 117 4.68 -6.06 3.50
C ALA A 117 5.87 -7.02 3.36
N ALA A 118 5.89 -7.85 2.31
CA ALA A 118 7.01 -8.75 2.02
C ALA A 118 8.28 -7.98 1.63
N GLU A 119 8.17 -6.92 0.83
CA GLU A 119 9.27 -6.02 0.47
C GLU A 119 9.88 -5.35 1.70
N LYS A 120 9.05 -4.82 2.61
CA LYS A 120 9.53 -4.21 3.86
C LYS A 120 10.28 -5.21 4.73
N LYS A 121 9.77 -6.44 4.87
CA LYS A 121 10.44 -7.51 5.61
C LYS A 121 11.78 -7.89 4.99
N PHE A 122 11.81 -8.05 3.67
CA PHE A 122 13.03 -8.39 2.95
C PHE A 122 14.08 -7.27 3.02
N SER A 123 13.69 -6.02 2.77
CA SER A 123 14.56 -4.85 2.87
C SER A 123 15.11 -4.66 4.29
N GLY A 124 14.26 -4.82 5.33
CA GLY A 124 14.71 -4.79 6.72
C GLY A 124 15.77 -5.86 7.03
N TRP A 125 15.60 -7.07 6.50
CA TRP A 125 16.60 -8.14 6.62
C TRP A 125 17.91 -7.80 5.88
N GLN A 126 17.85 -7.22 4.68
CA GLN A 126 19.04 -6.81 3.94
C GLN A 126 19.83 -5.75 4.70
N THR A 127 19.16 -4.73 5.24
CA THR A 127 19.78 -3.65 6.02
C THR A 127 20.44 -4.19 7.29
N LEU A 128 19.77 -5.07 8.04
CA LEU A 128 20.35 -5.70 9.24
C LEU A 128 21.62 -6.50 8.91
N ASN A 129 21.61 -7.30 7.84
CA ASN A 129 22.81 -8.05 7.43
C ASN A 129 23.93 -7.16 6.91
N ALA A 130 23.60 -6.06 6.23
CA ALA A 130 24.60 -5.09 5.80
C ALA A 130 25.31 -4.47 7.00
N ASN A 131 24.56 -4.02 8.01
CA ASN A 131 25.10 -3.40 9.22
C ASN A 131 25.96 -4.39 10.05
N LEU A 132 25.54 -5.66 10.12
CA LEU A 132 26.34 -6.72 10.75
C LEU A 132 27.67 -6.96 10.03
N ARG A 133 27.72 -6.81 8.70
CA ARG A 133 28.96 -6.96 7.90
C ARG A 133 29.89 -5.76 8.02
N THR A 134 29.35 -4.57 8.22
CA THR A 134 30.14 -3.34 8.33
C THR A 134 30.59 -3.04 9.77
N GLY A 135 30.22 -3.87 10.75
CA GLY A 135 30.58 -3.67 12.15
C GLY A 135 29.89 -2.47 12.81
N VAL A 136 28.85 -1.93 12.17
CA VAL A 136 28.02 -0.87 12.74
C VAL A 136 27.06 -1.52 13.72
N ASN A 137 27.39 -1.46 15.02
CA ASN A 137 26.47 -1.88 16.07
C ASN A 137 25.26 -0.94 16.07
N LEU A 138 24.08 -1.50 15.76
CA LEU A 138 22.78 -0.86 15.93
C LEU A 138 22.36 -0.88 17.40
#